data_AF-A0A2G5I3C4-F1
#
_entry.id   AF-A0A2G5I3C4-F1
#
_cell.length_a   1.000
_cell.length_b   1.000
_cell.length_c   1.000
_cell.angle_alpha   90.00
_cell.angle_beta   90.00
_cell.angle_gamma   90.00
#
_symmetry.space_group_name_H-M   'P 1'
#
loop_
_entity.id
_entity.type
_entity.pdbx_description
1 polymer ?
#
loop_
_entity_poly.entity_id
_entity_poly.type
_entity_poly.pdbx_seq_one_letter_code
_entity_poly.pdbx_strand_id
1 'polypeptide(L)'
;MFVGSMTALRARTYTMEISFSRASLRAARSIARHQKSQQSICRRCLLHTTSTKSATPVAHPTVPGPPPSAPEVSPTHPESRLARKREQAQLLKQGQKTKPDPTKPGSALQKRFWKNVAVQETADGRLQIMLDSRPVRTATKEILTLPKSKRALAAAIALEWDQLVSAQQALKQHYIPLTSLTSRAIDVETADSSGNKQIRDNIVKMAMRYFATDTLLCWAPENNRHDPMNQSSRNLRARQKAIAEPIIAFLTTHIFPGVEIVPVLSEDSIMPISQPEMTTQVVRGWVSGLTAFDLAALERAILATKSLTIAVRLLVEWSTEWKHIQEAPEKGKFGIEHAEEASSLEVLHQTEQWGEVEDTHDVDKEDLRRQLGSAILLVT
;
A
#
# COMPACT_ATOMS: atom_id res chain seq x y z
N MET A 1 -2.59 55.87 -72.06
CA MET A 1 -3.71 56.79 -71.80
C MET A 1 -4.18 56.51 -70.38
N PHE A 2 -3.77 57.29 -69.35
CA PHE A 2 -4.41 58.55 -68.89
C PHE A 2 -5.93 58.34 -68.71
N VAL A 3 -6.61 58.60 -67.59
CA VAL A 3 -6.58 59.63 -66.52
C VAL A 3 -7.40 59.02 -65.34
N GLY A 4 -7.12 59.12 -64.04
CA GLY A 4 -7.06 60.28 -63.15
C GLY A 4 -8.46 60.81 -62.75
N SER A 5 -8.87 60.64 -61.48
CA SER A 5 -9.23 61.76 -60.56
C SER A 5 -10.14 61.37 -59.36
N MET A 6 -9.63 61.80 -58.20
CA MET A 6 -10.17 62.14 -56.87
C MET A 6 -11.69 62.21 -56.65
N THR A 7 -12.16 61.76 -55.47
CA THR A 7 -12.50 62.66 -54.33
C THR A 7 -12.64 61.91 -53.00
N ALA A 8 -12.35 62.62 -51.91
CA ALA A 8 -12.13 62.14 -50.55
C ALA A 8 -13.34 62.39 -49.63
N LEU A 9 -13.47 61.62 -48.54
CA LEU A 9 -14.13 62.09 -47.32
C LEU A 9 -13.48 61.52 -46.04
N ARG A 10 -13.06 62.46 -45.19
CA ARG A 10 -12.49 62.42 -43.82
C ARG A 10 -12.91 61.26 -42.90
N ALA A 11 -11.92 60.65 -42.25
CA ALA A 11 -12.03 60.05 -40.92
C ALA A 11 -11.04 60.74 -39.95
N ARG A 12 -11.53 61.13 -38.77
CA ARG A 12 -10.78 61.84 -37.72
C ARG A 12 -9.89 60.88 -36.94
N THR A 13 -8.63 61.26 -36.76
CA THR A 13 -7.66 60.69 -35.83
C THR A 13 -7.74 61.41 -34.48
N TYR A 14 -7.61 60.67 -33.38
CA TYR A 14 -7.21 61.20 -32.07
C TYR A 14 -6.17 60.25 -31.47
N THR A 15 -4.97 60.80 -31.30
CA THR A 15 -3.81 60.25 -30.58
C THR A 15 -3.91 60.64 -29.10
N MET A 16 -3.48 59.76 -28.19
CA MET A 16 -3.06 60.19 -26.85
C MET A 16 -1.85 59.39 -26.38
N GLU A 17 -0.83 60.14 -25.95
CA GLU A 17 0.55 59.75 -25.68
C GLU A 17 0.71 58.96 -24.36
N ILE A 18 1.74 58.10 -24.32
CA ILE A 18 2.24 57.45 -23.10
C ILE A 18 3.62 58.03 -22.80
N SER A 19 3.77 58.71 -21.66
CA SER A 19 5.03 59.30 -21.20
C SER A 19 5.68 58.42 -20.12
N PHE A 20 6.97 58.13 -20.31
CA PHE A 20 7.86 57.52 -19.32
C PHE A 20 8.37 58.55 -18.30
N SER A 21 8.55 58.15 -17.04
CA SER A 21 9.56 58.76 -16.16
C SER A 21 10.01 57.82 -15.03
N ARG A 22 11.33 57.78 -14.84
CA ARG A 22 12.08 57.17 -13.71
C ARG A 22 11.99 58.06 -12.47
N ALA A 23 11.94 57.47 -11.26
CA ALA A 23 12.76 57.90 -10.11
C ALA A 23 12.54 57.04 -8.83
N SER A 24 13.65 56.50 -8.34
CA SER A 24 14.20 56.61 -6.98
C SER A 24 13.50 56.02 -5.73
N LEU A 25 14.29 55.18 -5.05
CA LEU A 25 14.16 54.68 -3.67
C LEU A 25 14.22 55.81 -2.62
N ARG A 26 13.32 55.78 -1.62
CA ARG A 26 13.64 56.05 -0.20
C ARG A 26 12.52 55.57 0.74
N ALA A 27 12.95 55.05 1.87
CA ALA A 27 12.17 54.41 2.91
C ALA A 27 11.40 55.39 3.82
N ALA A 28 10.33 54.88 4.45
CA ALA A 28 10.12 54.82 5.92
C ALA A 28 8.69 55.18 6.39
N ARG A 29 8.16 54.27 7.23
CA ARG A 29 7.19 54.44 8.32
C ARG A 29 5.76 54.92 7.98
N SER A 30 4.79 54.01 8.10
CA SER A 30 3.47 54.37 8.64
C SER A 30 2.86 53.27 9.52
N ILE A 31 2.86 53.61 10.81
CA ILE A 31 1.99 53.25 11.94
C ILE A 31 0.84 52.28 11.63
N ALA A 32 0.88 51.12 12.30
CA ALA A 32 -0.24 50.18 12.41
C ALA A 32 -1.44 50.83 13.11
N ARG A 33 -2.58 50.93 12.40
CA ARG A 33 -3.89 51.16 13.03
C ARG A 33 -4.47 49.82 13.48
N HIS A 34 -4.50 49.59 14.79
CA HIS A 34 -5.32 48.53 15.38
C HIS A 34 -6.80 48.85 15.19
N GLN A 35 -7.48 48.14 14.28
CA GLN A 35 -8.92 47.97 14.34
C GLN A 35 -9.22 46.84 15.33
N LYS A 36 -9.74 47.18 16.52
CA LYS A 36 -10.38 46.20 17.39
C LYS A 36 -11.75 45.86 16.81
N SER A 37 -11.88 44.75 16.08
CA SER A 37 -13.18 44.15 15.85
C SER A 37 -13.62 43.46 17.15
N GLN A 38 -14.58 44.03 17.86
CA GLN A 38 -15.24 43.31 18.95
C GLN A 38 -16.16 42.25 18.33
N GLN A 39 -15.67 41.01 18.23
CA GLN A 39 -16.54 39.86 18.00
C GLN A 39 -17.24 39.51 19.31
N SER A 40 -18.57 39.55 19.31
CA SER A 40 -19.41 39.10 20.43
C SER A 40 -19.41 37.57 20.49
N ILE A 41 -18.42 37.00 21.18
CA ILE A 41 -18.34 35.56 21.41
C ILE A 41 -19.40 35.17 22.45
N CYS A 42 -20.30 34.26 22.09
CA CYS A 42 -21.33 33.70 22.94
C CYS A 42 -20.71 33.01 24.17
N ARG A 43 -20.99 33.54 25.37
CA ARG A 43 -20.40 33.08 26.64
C ARG A 43 -20.78 31.66 27.07
N ARG A 44 -21.70 30.97 26.38
CA ARG A 44 -22.16 29.61 26.74
C ARG A 44 -21.37 28.46 26.09
N CYS A 45 -20.37 28.74 25.25
CA CYS A 45 -19.62 27.69 24.52
C CYS A 45 -18.16 27.50 24.99
N LEU A 46 -17.75 28.07 26.13
CA LEU A 46 -16.39 27.93 26.64
C LEU A 46 -16.35 26.83 27.72
N LEU A 47 -16.01 25.60 27.32
CA LEU A 47 -15.72 24.49 28.25
C LEU A 47 -14.27 24.50 28.78
N HIS A 48 -13.50 25.56 28.55
CA HIS A 48 -12.18 25.74 29.14
C HIS A 48 -12.00 27.18 29.65
N THR A 49 -11.69 27.32 30.94
CA THR A 49 -11.34 28.59 31.60
C THR A 49 -9.83 28.83 31.68
N THR A 50 -9.03 28.01 31.02
CA THR A 50 -7.57 28.13 31.03
C THR A 50 -7.13 29.12 29.95
N SER A 51 -6.40 30.16 30.35
CA SER A 51 -5.75 31.09 29.42
C SER A 51 -4.84 30.34 28.45
N THR A 52 -5.02 30.56 27.15
CA THR A 52 -4.13 30.02 26.11
C THR A 52 -2.75 30.64 26.30
N LYS A 53 -1.80 29.89 26.86
CA LYS A 53 -0.39 30.27 26.82
C LYS A 53 0.06 30.23 25.37
N SER A 54 0.52 31.36 24.82
CA SER A 54 1.22 31.37 23.55
C SER A 54 2.47 30.48 23.66
N ALA A 55 2.72 29.69 22.62
CA ALA A 55 3.92 28.86 22.55
C ALA A 55 5.16 29.75 22.73
N THR A 56 6.00 29.41 23.70
CA THR A 56 7.29 30.08 23.88
C THR A 56 8.22 29.55 22.79
N PRO A 57 8.66 30.37 21.81
CA PRO A 57 9.55 29.89 20.78
C PRO A 57 10.86 29.46 21.44
N VAL A 58 11.22 28.19 21.26
CA VAL A 58 12.52 27.67 21.70
C VAL A 58 13.57 28.39 20.87
N ALA A 59 14.53 29.04 21.54
CA ALA A 59 15.66 29.69 20.88
C ALA A 59 16.62 28.61 20.33
N HIS A 60 16.23 27.95 19.24
CA HIS A 60 17.17 27.17 18.46
C HIS A 60 18.09 28.17 17.75
N PRO A 61 19.42 28.10 17.94
CA PRO A 61 20.32 28.86 17.10
C PRO A 61 20.07 28.40 15.67
N THR A 62 19.59 29.31 14.81
CA THR A 62 19.53 29.12 13.37
C THR A 62 20.96 29.06 12.87
N VAL A 63 21.64 27.93 13.05
CA VAL A 63 22.85 27.62 12.32
C VAL A 63 22.36 27.35 10.90
N PRO A 64 22.62 28.23 9.92
CA PRO A 64 22.28 27.94 8.55
C PRO A 64 23.15 26.75 8.17
N GLY A 65 22.55 25.57 8.09
CA GLY A 65 23.19 24.44 7.43
C GLY A 65 23.56 24.87 6.01
N PRO A 66 24.57 24.23 5.39
CA PRO A 66 24.81 24.44 3.97
C PRO A 66 23.47 24.31 3.22
N PRO A 67 23.21 25.19 2.23
CA PRO A 67 21.97 25.12 1.46
C PRO A 67 21.81 23.69 0.95
N PRO A 68 20.57 23.14 0.97
CA PRO A 68 20.34 21.81 0.43
C PRO A 68 20.89 21.77 -0.99
N SER A 69 21.47 20.62 -1.36
CA SER A 69 21.96 20.37 -2.71
C SER A 69 20.88 20.73 -3.72
N ALA A 70 21.28 21.25 -4.88
CA ALA A 70 20.32 21.54 -5.95
C ALA A 70 19.47 20.28 -6.19
N PRO A 71 18.14 20.40 -6.27
CA PRO A 71 17.27 19.26 -6.49
C PRO A 71 17.72 18.57 -7.77
N GLU A 72 18.16 17.32 -7.63
CA GLU A 72 18.49 16.51 -8.80
C GLU A 72 17.20 16.27 -9.57
N VAL A 73 17.28 16.36 -10.91
CA VAL A 73 16.15 16.05 -11.77
C VAL A 73 15.70 14.64 -11.42
N SER A 74 14.45 14.47 -10.97
CA SER A 74 13.90 13.16 -10.65
C SER A 74 14.20 12.23 -11.82
N PRO A 75 15.02 11.18 -11.63
CA PRO A 75 15.48 10.38 -12.74
C PRO A 75 14.27 9.82 -13.47
N THR A 76 14.29 9.89 -14.80
CA THR A 76 13.26 9.22 -15.60
C THR A 76 13.18 7.76 -15.16
N HIS A 77 11.97 7.16 -15.17
CA HIS A 77 11.76 5.80 -14.67
C HIS A 77 12.80 4.77 -15.18
N PRO A 78 13.30 4.83 -16.44
CA PRO A 78 14.37 3.94 -16.91
C PRO A 78 15.74 4.16 -16.23
N GLU A 79 16.16 5.42 -16.05
CA GLU A 79 17.46 5.77 -15.49
C GLU A 79 17.54 5.42 -14.00
N SER A 80 16.46 5.66 -13.26
CA SER A 80 16.36 5.30 -11.84
C SER A 80 16.47 3.78 -11.63
N ARG A 81 15.84 3.00 -12.51
CA ARG A 81 15.95 1.52 -12.50
C ARG A 81 17.38 1.06 -12.73
N LEU A 82 18.12 1.68 -13.66
CA LEU A 82 19.52 1.34 -13.95
C LEU A 82 20.44 1.72 -12.79
N ALA A 83 20.26 2.91 -12.21
CA ALA A 83 21.03 3.37 -11.06
C ALA A 83 20.90 2.42 -9.87
N ARG A 84 19.66 2.06 -9.50
CA ARG A 84 19.37 1.10 -8.42
C ARG A 84 19.98 -0.28 -8.68
N LYS A 85 19.92 -0.79 -9.92
CA LYS A 85 20.57 -2.06 -10.29
C LYS A 85 22.10 -1.99 -10.11
N ARG A 86 22.72 -0.88 -10.49
CA ARG A 86 24.17 -0.68 -10.32
C ARG A 86 24.56 -0.62 -8.85
N GLU A 87 23.80 0.13 -8.05
CA GLU A 87 24.01 0.23 -6.61
C GLU A 87 23.88 -1.15 -5.93
N GLN A 88 22.84 -1.90 -6.26
CA GLN A 88 22.65 -3.25 -5.74
C GLN A 88 23.79 -4.19 -6.12
N ALA A 89 24.26 -4.15 -7.38
CA ALA A 89 25.42 -4.92 -7.81
C ALA A 89 26.72 -4.53 -7.07
N GLN A 90 26.88 -3.25 -6.72
CA GLN A 90 28.01 -2.80 -5.90
C GLN A 90 27.90 -3.32 -4.47
N LEU A 91 26.72 -3.25 -3.85
CA LEU A 91 26.47 -3.80 -2.51
C LEU A 91 26.75 -5.30 -2.46
N LEU A 92 26.29 -6.06 -3.47
CA LEU A 92 26.60 -7.49 -3.59
C LEU A 92 28.11 -7.76 -3.67
N LYS A 93 28.85 -6.98 -4.47
CA LYS A 93 30.32 -7.08 -4.54
C LYS A 93 30.99 -6.73 -3.22
N GLN A 94 30.47 -5.76 -2.48
CA GLN A 94 30.98 -5.39 -1.15
C GLN A 94 30.71 -6.51 -0.14
N GLY A 95 29.47 -7.04 -0.08
CA GLY A 95 29.09 -8.13 0.82
C GLY A 95 29.89 -9.43 0.59
N GLN A 96 30.29 -9.71 -0.65
CA GLN A 96 31.20 -10.82 -0.97
C GLN A 96 32.63 -10.61 -0.46
N LYS A 97 33.09 -9.35 -0.40
CA LYS A 97 34.43 -8.96 0.08
C LYS A 97 34.51 -8.85 1.60
N THR A 98 33.38 -8.70 2.30
CA THR A 98 33.33 -8.64 3.76
C THR A 98 33.98 -9.88 4.38
N LYS A 99 34.93 -9.68 5.29
CA LYS A 99 35.60 -10.75 6.03
C LYS A 99 34.90 -10.91 7.39
N PRO A 100 34.48 -12.13 7.78
CA PRO A 100 33.91 -12.38 9.09
C PRO A 100 35.00 -12.24 10.15
N ASP A 101 34.67 -11.56 11.25
CA ASP A 101 35.52 -11.44 12.43
C ASP A 101 35.42 -12.73 13.26
N PRO A 102 36.50 -13.51 13.40
CA PRO A 102 36.47 -14.78 14.12
C PRO A 102 36.20 -14.61 15.63
N THR A 103 36.37 -13.40 16.18
CA THR A 103 36.11 -13.13 17.60
C THR A 103 34.62 -12.94 17.90
N LYS A 104 33.78 -12.73 16.87
CA LYS A 104 32.35 -12.50 17.01
C LYS A 104 31.57 -13.59 16.26
N PRO A 105 30.91 -14.54 16.96
CA PRO A 105 30.23 -15.65 16.31
C PRO A 105 29.12 -15.20 15.33
N GLY A 106 28.48 -14.05 15.57
CA GLY A 106 27.50 -13.46 14.64
C GLY A 106 28.09 -12.83 13.37
N SER A 107 29.40 -12.60 13.31
CA SER A 107 30.05 -11.98 12.15
C SER A 107 30.11 -12.92 10.93
N ALA A 108 30.06 -14.23 11.14
CA ALA A 108 29.96 -15.21 10.05
C ALA A 108 28.73 -14.97 9.15
N LEU A 109 27.61 -14.53 9.73
CA LEU A 109 26.38 -14.25 9.01
C LEU A 109 26.40 -12.89 8.27
N GLN A 110 27.36 -12.02 8.58
CA GLN A 110 27.53 -10.75 7.86
C GLN A 110 28.05 -10.95 6.44
N LYS A 111 28.63 -12.13 6.14
CA LYS A 111 29.08 -12.49 4.80
C LYS A 111 28.06 -13.38 4.11
N ARG A 112 27.75 -13.08 2.84
CA ARG A 112 27.05 -14.03 1.95
C ARG A 112 27.96 -15.21 1.64
N PHE A 113 27.52 -16.42 1.95
CA PHE A 113 28.31 -17.65 1.75
C PHE A 113 28.01 -18.39 0.44
N TRP A 114 27.03 -17.93 -0.35
CA TRP A 114 26.67 -18.52 -1.64
C TRP A 114 26.93 -17.58 -2.82
N LYS A 115 27.23 -18.15 -3.99
CA LYS A 115 27.42 -17.37 -5.23
C LYS A 115 26.21 -17.50 -6.14
N ASN A 116 25.81 -18.72 -6.45
CA ASN A 116 24.74 -19.01 -7.40
C ASN A 116 23.47 -19.43 -6.68
N VAL A 117 22.33 -19.01 -7.21
CA VAL A 117 21.01 -19.49 -6.79
C VAL A 117 20.32 -20.14 -7.99
N ALA A 118 19.84 -21.36 -7.82
CA ALA A 118 19.18 -22.11 -8.89
C ALA A 118 17.93 -22.82 -8.38
N VAL A 119 16.93 -22.94 -9.25
CA VAL A 119 15.78 -23.83 -9.02
C VAL A 119 16.13 -25.20 -9.59
N GLN A 120 16.01 -26.26 -8.80
CA GLN A 120 16.24 -27.63 -9.22
C GLN A 120 14.99 -28.47 -8.99
N GLU A 121 14.70 -29.36 -9.96
CA GLU A 121 13.65 -30.36 -9.82
C GLU A 121 14.27 -31.61 -9.19
N THR A 122 13.65 -32.10 -8.13
CA THR A 122 14.02 -33.33 -7.42
C THR A 122 13.53 -34.56 -8.17
N ALA A 123 14.07 -35.74 -7.82
CA ALA A 123 13.62 -37.01 -8.40
C ALA A 123 12.11 -37.25 -8.25
N ASP A 124 11.52 -36.74 -7.17
CA ASP A 124 10.08 -36.86 -6.86
C ASP A 124 9.22 -35.81 -7.60
N GLY A 125 9.81 -35.02 -8.51
CA GLY A 125 9.13 -33.98 -9.27
C GLY A 125 8.82 -32.69 -8.49
N ARG A 126 9.30 -32.56 -7.25
CA ARG A 126 9.18 -31.32 -6.45
C ARG A 126 10.30 -30.34 -6.79
N LEU A 127 10.05 -29.05 -6.55
CA LEU A 127 11.02 -27.98 -6.79
C LEU A 127 11.75 -27.60 -5.49
N GLN A 128 13.04 -27.35 -5.59
CA GLN A 128 13.88 -26.85 -4.50
C GLN A 128 14.70 -25.65 -4.96
N ILE A 129 14.97 -24.73 -4.04
CA ILE A 129 15.90 -23.61 -4.27
C ILE A 129 17.26 -24.01 -3.70
N MET A 130 18.28 -23.98 -4.55
CA MET A 130 19.64 -24.36 -4.24
C MET A 130 20.53 -23.12 -4.18
N LEU A 131 21.23 -22.96 -3.05
CA LEU A 131 22.31 -22.01 -2.85
C LEU A 131 23.63 -22.74 -3.10
N ASP A 132 24.22 -22.52 -4.28
CA ASP A 132 25.29 -23.35 -4.85
C ASP A 132 24.90 -24.84 -4.86
N SER A 133 25.35 -25.62 -3.87
CA SER A 133 25.04 -27.04 -3.71
C SER A 133 24.12 -27.37 -2.53
N ARG A 134 23.66 -26.36 -1.77
CA ARG A 134 22.88 -26.56 -0.54
C ARG A 134 21.45 -26.08 -0.71
N PRO A 135 20.43 -26.86 -0.31
CA PRO A 135 19.04 -26.41 -0.38
C PRO A 135 18.74 -25.33 0.65
N VAL A 136 17.86 -24.40 0.29
CA VAL A 136 17.24 -23.46 1.23
C VAL A 136 16.40 -24.25 2.25
N ARG A 137 16.46 -23.82 3.50
CA ARG A 137 15.74 -24.45 4.61
C ARG A 137 14.81 -23.46 5.30
N THR A 138 13.72 -23.98 5.83
CA THR A 138 12.77 -23.24 6.67
C THR A 138 13.39 -22.97 8.06
N ALA A 139 12.71 -22.15 8.86
CA ALA A 139 13.11 -21.89 10.24
C ALA A 139 13.11 -23.17 11.11
N THR A 140 12.28 -24.17 10.76
CA THR A 140 12.24 -25.50 11.38
C THR A 140 13.38 -26.43 10.93
N LYS A 141 14.30 -25.93 10.09
CA LYS A 141 15.45 -26.64 9.49
C LYS A 141 15.06 -27.68 8.44
N GLU A 142 13.79 -27.75 8.06
CA GLU A 142 13.32 -28.61 6.97
C GLU A 142 13.70 -28.01 5.61
N ILE A 143 13.78 -28.85 4.58
CA ILE A 143 14.10 -28.38 3.22
C ILE A 143 12.86 -27.71 2.64
N LEU A 144 13.04 -26.51 2.09
CA LEU A 144 11.95 -25.79 1.44
C LEU A 144 11.62 -26.45 0.08
N THR A 145 10.56 -27.27 0.06
CA THR A 145 10.11 -27.98 -1.14
C THR A 145 8.78 -27.44 -1.66
N LEU A 146 8.73 -27.08 -2.94
CA LEU A 146 7.53 -26.58 -3.60
C LEU A 146 6.92 -27.62 -4.57
N PRO A 147 5.60 -27.60 -4.78
CA PRO A 147 4.97 -28.36 -5.86
C PRO A 147 5.46 -27.94 -7.25
N LYS A 148 5.46 -28.86 -8.22
CA LYS A 148 5.86 -28.59 -9.62
C LYS A 148 5.02 -27.52 -10.30
N SER A 149 3.76 -27.36 -9.90
CA SER A 149 2.88 -26.31 -10.42
C SER A 149 3.39 -24.90 -10.09
N LYS A 150 4.10 -24.72 -8.97
CA LYS A 150 4.54 -23.42 -8.45
C LYS A 150 5.92 -22.99 -8.95
N ARG A 151 6.19 -23.15 -10.25
CA ARG A 151 7.48 -22.76 -10.85
C ARG A 151 7.74 -21.25 -10.79
N ALA A 152 6.72 -20.43 -10.98
CA ALA A 152 6.83 -18.98 -10.90
C ALA A 152 7.27 -18.54 -9.49
N LEU A 153 6.63 -19.09 -8.46
CA LEU A 153 7.01 -18.87 -7.07
C LEU A 153 8.44 -19.34 -6.78
N ALA A 154 8.82 -20.53 -7.23
CA ALA A 154 10.19 -21.04 -7.03
C ALA A 154 11.25 -20.14 -7.67
N ALA A 155 10.99 -19.63 -8.88
CA ALA A 155 11.86 -18.66 -9.54
C ALA A 155 11.92 -17.32 -8.80
N ALA A 156 10.78 -16.83 -8.28
CA ALA A 156 10.72 -15.61 -7.50
C ALA A 156 11.48 -15.74 -6.16
N ILE A 157 11.38 -16.89 -5.48
CA ILE A 157 12.20 -17.19 -4.29
C ILE A 157 13.68 -17.27 -4.65
N ALA A 158 14.04 -17.88 -5.78
CA ALA A 158 15.44 -17.90 -6.23
C ALA A 158 15.99 -16.47 -6.43
N LEU A 159 15.20 -15.59 -7.05
CA LEU A 159 15.55 -14.17 -7.19
C LEU A 159 15.67 -13.46 -5.84
N GLU A 160 14.74 -13.70 -4.92
CA GLU A 160 14.77 -13.17 -3.55
C GLU A 160 16.10 -13.49 -2.85
N TRP A 161 16.54 -14.74 -2.90
CA TRP A 161 17.82 -15.17 -2.32
C TRP A 161 19.04 -14.65 -3.08
N ASP A 162 18.93 -14.45 -4.39
CA ASP A 162 20.01 -13.89 -5.19
C ASP A 162 20.24 -12.40 -4.92
N GLN A 163 19.20 -11.67 -4.49
CA GLN A 163 19.32 -10.25 -4.14
C GLN A 163 19.90 -9.98 -2.74
N LEU A 164 20.06 -11.00 -1.90
CA LEU A 164 20.60 -10.82 -0.55
C LEU A 164 22.10 -10.47 -0.59
N VAL A 165 22.47 -9.43 0.15
CA VAL A 165 23.84 -8.94 0.30
C VAL A 165 24.59 -9.70 1.40
N SER A 166 23.88 -10.21 2.41
CA SER A 166 24.45 -10.99 3.52
C SER A 166 23.54 -12.13 3.95
N ALA A 167 24.12 -13.15 4.61
CA ALA A 167 23.33 -14.23 5.20
C ALA A 167 22.43 -13.73 6.35
N GLN A 168 22.80 -12.65 7.03
CA GLN A 168 22.00 -12.03 8.08
C GLN A 168 20.69 -11.44 7.54
N GLN A 169 20.65 -10.96 6.30
CA GLN A 169 19.41 -10.50 5.67
C GLN A 169 18.41 -11.66 5.51
N ALA A 170 18.87 -12.89 5.31
CA ALA A 170 17.99 -14.06 5.25
C ALA A 170 17.26 -14.36 6.57
N LEU A 171 17.68 -13.75 7.69
CA LEU A 171 16.97 -13.87 8.98
C LEU A 171 15.84 -12.85 9.14
N LYS A 172 15.72 -11.89 8.21
CA LYS A 172 14.79 -10.78 8.29
C LYS A 172 13.66 -10.97 7.28
N GLN A 173 12.43 -11.11 7.78
CA GLN A 173 11.26 -11.41 6.95
C GLN A 173 10.97 -10.37 5.85
N HIS A 174 11.34 -9.11 6.03
CA HIS A 174 11.19 -8.08 4.98
C HIS A 174 12.15 -8.24 3.81
N TYR A 175 13.29 -8.93 3.99
CA TYR A 175 14.20 -9.28 2.90
C TYR A 175 13.84 -10.60 2.21
N ILE A 176 13.11 -11.48 2.89
CA ILE A 176 12.68 -12.77 2.36
C ILE A 176 11.16 -13.04 2.48
N PRO A 177 10.29 -12.11 2.04
CA PRO A 177 8.85 -12.22 2.20
C PRO A 177 8.22 -13.47 1.56
N LEU A 178 8.70 -13.93 0.40
CA LEU A 178 8.18 -15.09 -0.33
C LEU A 178 8.63 -16.39 0.33
N THR A 179 9.91 -16.49 0.72
CA THR A 179 10.43 -17.65 1.47
C THR A 179 9.66 -17.82 2.78
N SER A 180 9.47 -16.73 3.53
CA SER A 180 8.74 -16.76 4.80
C SER A 180 7.28 -17.14 4.60
N LEU A 181 6.61 -16.59 3.59
CA LEU A 181 5.21 -16.90 3.30
C LEU A 181 5.03 -18.35 2.80
N THR A 182 5.96 -18.85 1.99
CA THR A 182 5.96 -20.25 1.54
C THR A 182 6.20 -21.20 2.71
N SER A 183 7.13 -20.86 3.61
CA SER A 183 7.36 -21.63 4.84
C SER A 183 6.09 -21.70 5.67
N ARG A 184 5.37 -20.58 5.81
CA ARG A 184 4.08 -20.51 6.49
C ARG A 184 3.03 -21.43 5.86
N ALA A 185 2.95 -21.50 4.53
CA ALA A 185 2.05 -22.42 3.84
C ALA A 185 2.40 -23.89 4.08
N ILE A 186 3.69 -24.23 4.06
CA ILE A 186 4.17 -25.60 4.34
C ILE A 186 3.91 -25.98 5.80
N ASP A 187 4.11 -25.07 6.76
CA ASP A 187 3.80 -25.33 8.17
C ASP A 187 2.31 -25.67 8.36
N VAL A 188 1.41 -24.99 7.63
CA VAL A 188 -0.03 -25.31 7.61
C VAL A 188 -0.28 -26.69 7.01
N GLU A 189 0.32 -27.00 5.86
CA GLU A 189 0.18 -28.29 5.16
C GLU A 189 0.66 -29.47 6.03
N THR A 190 1.82 -29.32 6.67
CA THR A 190 2.42 -30.33 7.55
C THR A 190 1.58 -30.53 8.82
N ALA A 191 1.09 -29.44 9.43
CA ALA A 191 0.20 -29.53 10.59
C ALA A 191 -1.14 -30.21 10.21
N ASP A 192 -1.73 -29.84 9.08
CA ASP A 192 -2.96 -30.46 8.59
C ASP A 192 -2.81 -31.96 8.32
N SER A 193 -1.69 -32.36 7.71
CA SER A 193 -1.38 -33.76 7.38
C SER A 193 -1.13 -34.62 8.62
N SER A 194 -0.66 -34.02 9.71
CA SER A 194 -0.49 -34.69 11.01
C SER A 194 -1.75 -34.67 11.88
N GLY A 195 -2.87 -34.17 11.35
CA GLY A 195 -4.15 -34.04 12.07
C GLY A 195 -4.21 -32.85 13.05
N ASN A 196 -3.15 -32.03 13.12
CA ASN A 196 -3.11 -30.85 13.97
C ASN A 196 -3.69 -29.62 13.25
N LYS A 197 -4.95 -29.29 13.57
CA LYS A 197 -5.66 -28.14 12.98
C LYS A 197 -5.38 -26.79 13.67
N GLN A 198 -4.53 -26.74 14.70
CA GLN A 198 -4.31 -25.54 15.50
C GLN A 198 -3.89 -24.31 14.69
N ILE A 199 -2.98 -24.48 13.71
CA ILE A 199 -2.51 -23.35 12.89
C ILE A 199 -3.66 -22.81 12.03
N ARG A 200 -4.37 -23.71 11.35
CA ARG A 200 -5.53 -23.38 10.52
C ARG A 200 -6.62 -22.70 11.34
N ASP A 201 -6.99 -23.26 12.48
CA ASP A 201 -8.03 -22.72 13.36
C ASP A 201 -7.66 -21.32 13.87
N ASN A 202 -6.39 -21.07 14.14
CA ASN A 202 -5.89 -19.74 14.50
C ASN A 202 -6.04 -18.74 13.34
N ILE A 203 -5.74 -19.15 12.11
CA ILE A 203 -5.92 -18.31 10.90
C ILE A 203 -7.40 -18.04 10.67
N VAL A 204 -8.26 -19.06 10.74
CA VAL A 204 -9.72 -18.91 10.60
C VAL A 204 -10.26 -17.96 11.66
N LYS A 205 -9.86 -18.13 12.92
CA LYS A 205 -10.24 -17.23 14.01
C LYS A 205 -9.78 -15.79 13.74
N MET A 206 -8.58 -15.60 13.23
CA MET A 206 -8.07 -14.29 12.84
C MET A 206 -8.91 -13.68 11.71
N ALA A 207 -9.17 -14.44 10.65
CA ALA A 207 -9.97 -14.00 9.51
C ALA A 207 -11.38 -13.57 9.93
N MET A 208 -12.04 -14.35 10.79
CA MET A 208 -13.38 -14.01 11.28
C MET A 208 -13.39 -12.76 12.17
N ARG A 209 -12.32 -12.47 12.91
CA ARG A 209 -12.21 -11.20 13.64
C ARG A 209 -12.12 -10.01 12.69
N TYR A 210 -11.33 -10.12 11.62
CA TYR A 210 -11.27 -9.06 10.61
C TYR A 210 -12.59 -8.93 9.86
N PHE A 211 -13.30 -10.02 9.57
CA PHE A 211 -14.61 -9.94 8.94
C PHE A 211 -15.65 -9.20 9.78
N ALA A 212 -15.60 -9.36 11.11
CA ALA A 212 -16.47 -8.62 12.02
C ALA A 212 -16.21 -7.11 12.03
N THR A 213 -15.01 -6.67 11.63
CA THR A 213 -14.60 -5.27 11.58
C THR A 213 -13.94 -4.93 10.23
N ASP A 214 -14.51 -5.45 9.14
CA ASP A 214 -13.88 -5.43 7.82
C ASP A 214 -13.79 -3.99 7.29
N THR A 215 -12.58 -3.55 6.89
CA THR A 215 -12.34 -2.18 6.38
C THR A 215 -13.29 -1.81 5.24
N LEU A 216 -13.59 -2.74 4.33
CA LEU A 216 -14.45 -2.47 3.17
C LEU A 216 -15.91 -2.20 3.58
N LEU A 217 -16.33 -2.73 4.73
CA LEU A 217 -17.69 -2.64 5.27
C LEU A 217 -17.85 -1.48 6.27
N CYS A 218 -16.78 -0.75 6.55
CA CYS A 218 -16.76 0.41 7.43
C CYS A 218 -16.98 1.69 6.61
N TRP A 219 -18.22 2.19 6.59
CA TRP A 219 -18.57 3.35 5.78
C TRP A 219 -18.71 4.61 6.62
N ALA A 220 -18.35 5.75 6.02
CA ALA A 220 -18.57 7.06 6.59
C ALA A 220 -20.08 7.30 6.80
N PRO A 221 -20.47 8.08 7.83
CA PRO A 221 -21.85 8.49 8.05
C PRO A 221 -22.44 9.18 6.82
N GLU A 222 -23.75 9.08 6.63
CA GLU A 222 -24.44 9.76 5.52
C GLU A 222 -24.31 11.28 5.62
N ASN A 223 -24.42 11.81 6.84
CA ASN A 223 -24.37 13.22 7.13
C ASN A 223 -23.15 13.55 7.99
N ASN A 224 -22.07 14.03 7.38
CA ASN A 224 -20.92 14.52 8.12
C ASN A 224 -20.99 16.05 8.26
N ARG A 225 -21.11 16.54 9.51
CA ARG A 225 -21.17 17.98 9.83
C ARG A 225 -19.86 18.73 9.52
N HIS A 226 -18.78 17.98 9.32
CA HIS A 226 -17.45 18.51 9.03
C HIS A 226 -17.05 18.39 7.56
N ASP A 227 -17.90 17.82 6.70
CA ASP A 227 -17.62 17.82 5.27
C ASP A 227 -17.60 19.26 4.75
N PRO A 228 -16.57 19.67 4.00
CA PRO A 228 -16.47 21.03 3.50
C PRO A 228 -17.68 21.31 2.59
N MET A 229 -18.44 22.36 2.91
CA MET A 229 -19.66 22.76 2.18
C MET A 229 -19.45 23.03 0.68
N ASN A 230 -18.21 23.14 0.21
CA ASN A 230 -17.87 23.48 -1.17
C ASN A 230 -17.47 22.26 -2.00
N GLN A 231 -18.35 22.01 -2.96
CA GLN A 231 -18.43 20.94 -3.95
C GLN A 231 -17.23 20.89 -4.91
N SER A 232 -16.53 19.75 -4.93
CA SER A 232 -15.86 19.20 -6.14
C SER A 232 -15.42 17.74 -5.94
N SER A 233 -15.06 17.36 -4.70
CA SER A 233 -14.74 15.98 -4.33
C SER A 233 -16.02 15.19 -4.03
N ARG A 234 -16.15 13.97 -4.59
CA ARG A 234 -17.28 13.07 -4.29
C ARG A 234 -17.30 12.78 -2.78
N ASN A 235 -18.49 12.80 -2.17
CA ASN A 235 -18.69 12.40 -0.76
C ASN A 235 -17.99 11.04 -0.51
N LEU A 236 -17.21 10.97 0.58
CA LEU A 236 -16.43 9.80 0.96
C LEU A 236 -17.26 8.51 1.01
N ARG A 237 -18.46 8.56 1.60
CA ARG A 237 -19.39 7.43 1.67
C ARG A 237 -19.77 6.93 0.27
N ALA A 238 -20.01 7.86 -0.66
CA ALA A 238 -20.34 7.50 -2.04
C ALA A 238 -19.16 6.83 -2.75
N ARG A 239 -17.92 7.27 -2.49
CA ARG A 239 -16.71 6.61 -3.01
C ARG A 239 -16.54 5.21 -2.40
N GLN A 240 -16.73 5.08 -1.10
CA GLN A 240 -16.66 3.80 -0.39
C GLN A 240 -17.65 2.80 -0.95
N LYS A 241 -18.92 3.20 -1.11
CA LYS A 241 -19.95 2.36 -1.74
C LYS A 241 -19.60 1.97 -3.18
N ALA A 242 -19.15 2.92 -4.00
CA ALA A 242 -18.79 2.66 -5.39
C ALA A 242 -17.68 1.61 -5.56
N ILE A 243 -16.75 1.50 -4.59
CA ILE A 243 -15.70 0.47 -4.59
C ILE A 243 -16.17 -0.82 -3.91
N ALA A 244 -16.88 -0.71 -2.78
CA ALA A 244 -17.29 -1.86 -1.97
C ALA A 244 -18.39 -2.69 -2.62
N GLU A 245 -19.42 -2.07 -3.20
CA GLU A 245 -20.60 -2.75 -3.73
C GLU A 245 -20.24 -3.76 -4.84
N PRO A 246 -19.39 -3.44 -5.84
CA PRO A 246 -18.97 -4.43 -6.85
C PRO A 246 -18.23 -5.63 -6.25
N ILE A 247 -17.41 -5.41 -5.22
CA ILE A 247 -16.67 -6.49 -4.53
C ILE A 247 -17.66 -7.38 -3.77
N ILE A 248 -18.57 -6.77 -2.99
CA ILE A 248 -19.58 -7.50 -2.23
C ILE A 248 -20.52 -8.27 -3.16
N ALA A 249 -20.97 -7.66 -4.26
CA ALA A 249 -21.81 -8.29 -5.26
C ALA A 249 -21.11 -9.50 -5.89
N PHE A 250 -19.82 -9.38 -6.21
CA PHE A 250 -19.03 -10.50 -6.72
C PHE A 250 -18.99 -11.65 -5.71
N LEU A 251 -18.69 -11.35 -4.44
CA LEU A 251 -18.58 -12.36 -3.39
C LEU A 251 -19.91 -13.08 -3.16
N THR A 252 -21.00 -12.33 -3.00
CA THR A 252 -22.34 -12.88 -2.75
C THR A 252 -22.93 -13.62 -3.96
N THR A 253 -22.49 -13.31 -5.19
CA THR A 253 -22.97 -14.00 -6.39
C THR A 253 -22.17 -15.29 -6.67
N HIS A 254 -20.85 -15.25 -6.52
CA HIS A 254 -19.97 -16.32 -7.02
C HIS A 254 -19.32 -17.17 -5.94
N ILE A 255 -19.07 -16.62 -4.76
CA ILE A 255 -18.32 -17.31 -3.69
C ILE A 255 -19.24 -17.74 -2.56
N PHE A 256 -20.17 -16.87 -2.18
CA PHE A 256 -21.09 -17.05 -1.06
C PHE A 256 -22.55 -16.88 -1.53
N PRO A 257 -23.06 -17.72 -2.45
CA PRO A 257 -24.42 -17.60 -2.95
C PRO A 257 -25.44 -17.67 -1.80
N GLY A 258 -26.37 -16.71 -1.79
CA GLY A 258 -27.43 -16.61 -0.77
C GLY A 258 -27.01 -16.00 0.56
N VAL A 259 -25.76 -15.53 0.68
CA VAL A 259 -25.26 -14.81 1.86
C VAL A 259 -25.54 -13.32 1.75
N GLU A 260 -25.90 -12.70 2.88
CA GLU A 260 -26.00 -11.25 3.01
C GLU A 260 -24.79 -10.72 3.79
N ILE A 261 -24.06 -9.78 3.19
CA ILE A 261 -22.95 -9.07 3.83
C ILE A 261 -23.41 -7.63 4.07
N VAL A 262 -23.49 -7.24 5.34
CA VAL A 262 -23.99 -5.93 5.75
C VAL A 262 -22.85 -4.99 6.14
N PRO A 263 -23.04 -3.66 6.10
CA PRO A 263 -22.07 -2.72 6.65
C PRO A 263 -21.83 -2.97 8.15
N VAL A 264 -20.60 -2.71 8.61
CA VAL A 264 -20.19 -2.93 10.00
C VAL A 264 -20.66 -1.80 10.92
N LEU A 265 -20.85 -0.58 10.41
CA LEU A 265 -21.26 0.57 11.21
C LEU A 265 -22.66 1.06 10.84
N SER A 266 -23.42 1.47 11.85
CA SER A 266 -24.64 2.28 11.68
C SER A 266 -24.28 3.77 11.60
N GLU A 267 -25.19 4.59 11.07
CA GLU A 267 -24.97 6.03 10.88
C GLU A 267 -24.61 6.79 12.17
N ASP A 268 -25.21 6.40 13.29
CA ASP A 268 -25.06 7.09 14.58
C ASP A 268 -24.17 6.34 15.59
N SER A 269 -23.40 5.32 15.17
CA SER A 269 -22.57 4.53 16.08
C SER A 269 -21.25 4.09 15.46
N ILE A 270 -20.20 4.19 16.27
CA ILE A 270 -18.88 3.61 15.99
C ILE A 270 -18.78 2.14 16.42
N MET A 271 -19.82 1.59 17.04
CA MET A 271 -19.83 0.21 17.53
C MET A 271 -20.18 -0.76 16.39
N PRO A 272 -19.38 -1.81 16.16
CA PRO A 272 -19.63 -2.80 15.12
C PRO A 272 -20.97 -3.53 15.28
N ILE A 273 -21.71 -3.63 14.19
CA ILE A 273 -22.87 -4.50 14.02
C ILE A 273 -22.37 -5.89 13.65
N SER A 274 -22.94 -6.92 14.28
CA SER A 274 -22.60 -8.31 13.95
C SER A 274 -23.17 -8.69 12.59
N GLN A 275 -22.36 -9.37 11.78
CA GLN A 275 -22.82 -10.03 10.55
C GLN A 275 -23.86 -11.10 10.89
N PRO A 276 -24.82 -11.40 9.99
CA PRO A 276 -25.77 -12.48 10.20
C PRO A 276 -25.07 -13.81 10.54
N GLU A 277 -25.69 -14.62 11.40
CA GLU A 277 -25.06 -15.86 11.86
C GLU A 277 -24.78 -16.82 10.69
N MET A 278 -25.75 -16.96 9.77
CA MET A 278 -25.60 -17.76 8.56
C MET A 278 -24.39 -17.30 7.74
N THR A 279 -24.28 -15.99 7.47
CA THR A 279 -23.13 -15.37 6.78
C THR A 279 -21.81 -15.74 7.45
N THR A 280 -21.75 -15.58 8.77
CA THR A 280 -20.54 -15.88 9.55
C THR A 280 -20.17 -17.37 9.49
N GLN A 281 -21.14 -18.27 9.53
CA GLN A 281 -20.93 -19.71 9.43
C GLN A 281 -20.45 -20.13 8.03
N VAL A 282 -21.07 -19.62 6.96
CA VAL A 282 -20.67 -19.91 5.57
C VAL A 282 -19.25 -19.41 5.29
N VAL A 283 -18.96 -18.15 5.64
CA VAL A 283 -17.64 -17.55 5.44
C VAL A 283 -16.58 -18.32 6.24
N ARG A 284 -16.87 -18.68 7.50
CA ARG A 284 -15.97 -19.49 8.33
C ARG A 284 -15.71 -20.86 7.69
N GLY A 285 -16.75 -21.55 7.23
CA GLY A 285 -16.65 -22.86 6.59
C GLY A 285 -15.78 -22.79 5.33
N TRP A 286 -16.00 -21.77 4.49
CA TRP A 286 -15.22 -21.53 3.29
C TRP A 286 -13.73 -21.30 3.58
N VAL A 287 -13.40 -20.39 4.52
CA VAL A 287 -12.00 -20.13 4.91
C VAL A 287 -11.36 -21.39 5.48
N SER A 288 -12.10 -22.17 6.27
CA SER A 288 -11.62 -23.43 6.86
C SER A 288 -11.32 -24.49 5.80
N GLY A 289 -12.00 -24.46 4.66
CA GLY A 289 -11.84 -25.40 3.55
C GLY A 289 -10.71 -25.08 2.57
N LEU A 290 -10.03 -23.94 2.69
CA LEU A 290 -8.97 -23.55 1.76
C LEU A 290 -7.74 -24.47 1.83
N THR A 291 -7.05 -24.61 0.70
CA THR A 291 -5.74 -25.28 0.68
C THR A 291 -4.72 -24.54 1.54
N ALA A 292 -3.64 -25.20 1.96
CA ALA A 292 -2.64 -24.58 2.84
C ALA A 292 -1.99 -23.33 2.22
N PHE A 293 -1.74 -23.34 0.91
CA PHE A 293 -1.19 -22.20 0.18
C PHE A 293 -2.22 -21.07 0.05
N ASP A 294 -3.48 -21.38 -0.31
CA ASP A 294 -4.53 -20.37 -0.39
C ASP A 294 -4.81 -19.72 0.97
N LEU A 295 -4.81 -20.52 2.05
CA LEU A 295 -5.05 -20.02 3.40
C LEU A 295 -3.92 -19.09 3.88
N ALA A 296 -2.66 -19.42 3.59
CA ALA A 296 -1.52 -18.56 3.92
C ALA A 296 -1.51 -17.25 3.10
N ALA A 297 -1.89 -17.32 1.82
CA ALA A 297 -2.04 -16.13 0.99
C ALA A 297 -3.20 -15.24 1.47
N LEU A 298 -4.33 -15.85 1.82
CA LEU A 298 -5.46 -15.15 2.41
C LEU A 298 -5.05 -14.48 3.73
N GLU A 299 -4.37 -15.20 4.63
CA GLU A 299 -3.83 -14.67 5.88
C GLU A 299 -2.99 -13.40 5.63
N ARG A 300 -2.05 -13.47 4.67
CA ARG A 300 -1.21 -12.33 4.29
C ARG A 300 -2.04 -11.17 3.74
N ALA A 301 -2.97 -11.43 2.84
CA ALA A 301 -3.79 -10.39 2.23
C ALA A 301 -4.70 -9.70 3.26
N ILE A 302 -5.36 -10.46 4.15
CA ILE A 302 -6.18 -9.90 5.24
C ILE A 302 -5.36 -8.99 6.13
N LEU A 303 -4.16 -9.43 6.53
CA LEU A 303 -3.32 -8.63 7.44
C LEU A 303 -2.83 -7.33 6.78
N ALA A 304 -2.62 -7.34 5.46
CA ALA A 304 -2.21 -6.20 4.68
C ALA A 304 -3.35 -5.19 4.49
N THR A 305 -4.51 -5.65 4.03
CA THR A 305 -5.67 -4.79 3.69
C THR A 305 -6.58 -4.50 4.87
N LYS A 306 -6.43 -5.25 5.98
CA LYS A 306 -7.36 -5.28 7.12
C LYS A 306 -8.78 -5.69 6.73
N SER A 307 -8.94 -6.40 5.61
CA SER A 307 -10.24 -6.76 5.04
C SER A 307 -10.25 -8.21 4.54
N LEU A 308 -11.19 -9.01 5.03
CA LEU A 308 -11.45 -10.35 4.52
C LEU A 308 -12.07 -10.29 3.14
N THR A 309 -13.03 -9.41 2.92
CA THR A 309 -13.75 -9.31 1.64
C THR A 309 -12.82 -8.95 0.48
N ILE A 310 -11.92 -7.96 0.65
CA ILE A 310 -10.89 -7.63 -0.35
C ILE A 310 -9.94 -8.82 -0.55
N ALA A 311 -9.49 -9.47 0.53
CA ALA A 311 -8.56 -10.59 0.45
C ALA A 311 -9.15 -11.79 -0.28
N VAL A 312 -10.42 -12.13 -0.04
CA VAL A 312 -11.14 -13.19 -0.76
C VAL A 312 -11.26 -12.84 -2.24
N ARG A 313 -11.69 -11.60 -2.56
CA ARG A 313 -11.82 -11.14 -3.94
C ARG A 313 -10.49 -11.23 -4.71
N LEU A 314 -9.38 -10.87 -4.07
CA LEU A 314 -8.04 -11.00 -4.66
C LEU A 314 -7.61 -12.46 -4.81
N LEU A 315 -7.81 -13.28 -3.77
CA LEU A 315 -7.39 -14.69 -3.79
C LEU A 315 -8.03 -15.46 -4.95
N VAL A 316 -9.36 -15.37 -5.10
CA VAL A 316 -10.10 -16.13 -6.13
C VAL A 316 -9.78 -15.68 -7.56
N GLU A 317 -9.33 -14.44 -7.74
CA GLU A 317 -8.91 -13.92 -9.04
C GLU A 317 -7.58 -14.54 -9.51
N TRP A 318 -6.69 -14.88 -8.58
CA TRP A 318 -5.31 -15.26 -8.91
C TRP A 318 -4.95 -16.71 -8.57
N SER A 319 -5.67 -17.33 -7.64
CA SER A 319 -5.40 -18.71 -7.24
C SER A 319 -5.77 -19.69 -8.35
N THR A 320 -4.89 -20.67 -8.56
CA THR A 320 -5.08 -21.73 -9.56
C THR A 320 -6.25 -22.67 -9.24
N GLU A 321 -6.70 -22.72 -7.99
CA GLU A 321 -7.85 -23.52 -7.55
C GLU A 321 -9.19 -22.95 -8.03
N TRP A 322 -9.23 -21.65 -8.37
CA TRP A 322 -10.45 -20.90 -8.67
C TRP A 322 -10.61 -20.52 -10.15
N LYS A 323 -9.90 -21.21 -11.05
CA LYS A 323 -9.94 -20.95 -12.51
C LYS A 323 -11.35 -20.92 -13.10
N HIS A 324 -12.25 -21.78 -12.60
CA HIS A 324 -13.64 -21.84 -13.04
C HIS A 324 -14.42 -20.53 -12.80
N ILE A 325 -13.98 -19.69 -11.86
CA ILE A 325 -14.59 -18.38 -11.58
C ILE A 325 -13.96 -17.26 -12.43
N GLN A 326 -12.69 -17.43 -12.83
CA GLN A 326 -11.91 -16.45 -13.59
C GLN A 326 -12.36 -16.33 -15.06
N GLU A 327 -12.95 -17.38 -15.62
CA GLU A 327 -13.37 -17.43 -17.03
C GLU A 327 -14.68 -16.67 -17.33
N ALA A 328 -15.21 -15.92 -16.36
CA ALA A 328 -16.42 -15.12 -16.54
C ALA A 328 -16.20 -13.96 -17.56
N PRO A 329 -16.88 -13.94 -18.72
CA PRO A 329 -16.50 -13.16 -19.90
C PRO A 329 -16.67 -11.63 -19.80
N GLU A 330 -17.24 -11.10 -18.70
CA GLU A 330 -17.55 -9.66 -18.57
C GLU A 330 -16.75 -8.94 -17.47
N LYS A 331 -15.74 -9.58 -16.87
CA LYS A 331 -15.04 -9.01 -15.71
C LYS A 331 -13.67 -8.45 -16.06
N GLY A 332 -13.46 -7.18 -15.73
CA GLY A 332 -12.11 -6.65 -15.56
C GLY A 332 -11.38 -7.40 -14.44
N LYS A 333 -10.07 -7.60 -14.60
CA LYS A 333 -9.26 -8.32 -13.61
C LYS A 333 -9.10 -7.53 -12.32
N PHE A 334 -9.37 -8.15 -11.17
CA PHE A 334 -9.13 -7.53 -9.87
C PHE A 334 -7.67 -7.72 -9.44
N GLY A 335 -6.87 -6.69 -9.67
CA GLY A 335 -5.43 -6.67 -9.41
C GLY A 335 -5.03 -6.09 -8.06
N ILE A 336 -3.71 -5.91 -7.88
CA ILE A 336 -3.09 -5.31 -6.70
C ILE A 336 -3.57 -3.86 -6.53
N GLU A 337 -3.66 -3.12 -7.62
CA GLU A 337 -4.05 -1.71 -7.64
C GLU A 337 -5.49 -1.52 -7.15
N HIS A 338 -6.39 -2.43 -7.53
CA HIS A 338 -7.79 -2.41 -7.09
C HIS A 338 -7.91 -2.75 -5.60
N ALA A 339 -7.13 -3.74 -5.13
CA ALA A 339 -7.09 -4.11 -3.72
C ALA A 339 -6.49 -3.00 -2.84
N GLU A 340 -5.43 -2.35 -3.32
CA GLU A 340 -4.78 -1.19 -2.68
C GLU A 340 -5.76 -0.02 -2.57
N GLU A 341 -6.40 0.36 -3.68
CA GLU A 341 -7.39 1.45 -3.71
C GLU A 341 -8.53 1.15 -2.74
N ALA A 342 -9.05 -0.09 -2.75
CA ALA A 342 -10.14 -0.49 -1.87
C ALA A 342 -9.77 -0.45 -0.38
N SER A 343 -8.55 -0.84 0.00
CA SER A 343 -8.13 -0.82 1.40
C SER A 343 -7.70 0.56 1.90
N SER A 344 -7.20 1.42 1.00
CA SER A 344 -6.60 2.71 1.35
C SER A 344 -7.43 3.90 0.90
N LEU A 345 -8.70 3.68 0.49
CA LEU A 345 -9.57 4.72 -0.06
C LEU A 345 -9.69 5.95 0.84
N GLU A 346 -9.79 5.74 2.16
CA GLU A 346 -9.84 6.84 3.13
C GLU A 346 -8.56 7.69 3.08
N VAL A 347 -7.40 7.04 3.12
CA VAL A 347 -6.10 7.71 3.06
C VAL A 347 -5.95 8.48 1.75
N LEU A 348 -6.38 7.88 0.62
CA LEU A 348 -6.40 8.54 -0.69
C LEU A 348 -7.31 9.77 -0.68
N HIS A 349 -8.51 9.64 -0.12
CA HIS A 349 -9.46 10.76 0.01
C HIS A 349 -8.86 11.91 0.82
N GLN A 350 -8.28 11.60 1.98
CA GLN A 350 -7.66 12.59 2.87
C GLN A 350 -6.43 13.24 2.22
N THR A 351 -5.61 12.46 1.52
CA THR A 351 -4.43 12.95 0.79
C THR A 351 -4.81 13.92 -0.32
N GLU A 352 -5.92 13.68 -1.02
CA GLU A 352 -6.45 14.62 -2.02
C GLU A 352 -6.89 15.95 -1.40
N GLN A 353 -7.38 15.95 -0.16
CA GLN A 353 -7.85 17.16 0.53
C GLN A 353 -6.73 17.93 1.22
N TRP A 354 -5.77 17.21 1.82
CA TRP A 354 -4.80 17.78 2.77
C TRP A 354 -3.34 17.58 2.37
N GLY A 355 -3.08 16.92 1.24
CA GLY A 355 -1.74 16.60 0.77
C GLY A 355 -1.22 15.28 1.35
N GLU A 356 -0.17 14.77 0.70
CA GLU A 356 0.49 13.53 1.08
C GLU A 356 1.52 13.77 2.18
N VAL A 357 1.64 12.83 3.12
CA VAL A 357 2.72 12.84 4.11
C VAL A 357 3.83 11.93 3.60
N GLU A 358 4.92 12.56 3.13
CA GLU A 358 6.14 11.88 2.68
C GLU A 358 6.71 10.98 3.79
N ASP A 359 7.38 9.89 3.38
CA ASP A 359 7.95 8.85 4.24
C ASP A 359 6.93 8.04 5.08
N THR A 360 5.63 8.25 4.87
CA THR A 360 4.55 7.48 5.52
C THR A 360 3.61 6.90 4.49
N HIS A 361 2.85 7.73 3.78
CA HIS A 361 1.80 7.25 2.86
C HIS A 361 2.38 6.53 1.65
N ASP A 362 3.50 7.01 1.12
CA ASP A 362 4.21 6.44 -0.02
C ASP A 362 4.86 5.09 0.33
N VAL A 363 5.50 4.99 1.50
CA VAL A 363 6.11 3.76 2.00
C VAL A 363 5.05 2.71 2.28
N ASP A 364 3.97 3.06 2.98
CA ASP A 364 2.88 2.14 3.30
C ASP A 364 2.19 1.62 2.04
N LYS A 365 2.00 2.47 1.04
CA LYS A 365 1.45 2.10 -0.27
C LYS A 365 2.32 1.06 -0.98
N GLU A 366 3.62 1.30 -1.07
CA GLU A 366 4.53 0.37 -1.73
C GLU A 366 4.70 -0.94 -0.92
N ASP A 367 4.64 -0.86 0.41
CA ASP A 367 4.66 -2.06 1.26
C ASP A 367 3.38 -2.89 1.12
N LEU A 368 2.22 -2.25 1.06
CA LEU A 368 0.94 -2.91 0.80
C LEU A 368 0.95 -3.65 -0.54
N ARG A 369 1.41 -2.98 -1.61
CA ARG A 369 1.57 -3.60 -2.93
C ARG A 369 2.51 -4.80 -2.90
N ARG A 370 3.64 -4.67 -2.20
CA ARG A 370 4.61 -5.76 -1.99
C ARG A 370 3.96 -6.95 -1.27
N GLN A 371 3.17 -6.70 -0.22
CA GLN A 371 2.48 -7.75 0.53
C GLN A 371 1.41 -8.44 -0.32
N LEU A 372 0.58 -7.70 -1.05
CA LEU A 372 -0.46 -8.25 -1.93
C LEU A 372 0.15 -9.04 -3.10
N GLY A 373 1.20 -8.49 -3.73
CA GLY A 373 1.95 -9.19 -4.77
C GLY A 373 2.58 -10.50 -4.26
N SER A 374 3.06 -10.53 -3.02
CA SER A 374 3.56 -11.77 -2.40
C SER A 374 2.48 -12.82 -2.21
N ALA A 375 1.25 -12.41 -1.86
CA ALA A 375 0.10 -13.31 -1.73
C ALA A 375 -0.32 -13.88 -3.09
N ILE A 376 -0.36 -13.06 -4.14
CA ILE A 376 -0.65 -13.50 -5.52
C ILE A 376 0.38 -14.53 -5.99
N LEU A 377 1.68 -14.22 -5.88
CA LEU A 377 2.75 -15.12 -6.30
C LEU A 377 2.73 -16.47 -5.57
N LEU A 378 2.17 -16.51 -4.34
CA LEU A 378 2.04 -17.76 -3.58
C LEU A 378 1.02 -18.71 -4.20
N VAL A 379 -0.05 -18.19 -4.82
CA VAL A 379 -1.22 -18.97 -5.26
C VAL A 379 -1.28 -19.19 -6.77
N THR A 380 -0.57 -18.38 -7.54
CA THR A 380 -0.26 -18.63 -8.96
C THR A 380 0.73 -19.78 -9.12
#